data_AF-A0A183FA30-F1
#
_entry.id   AF-A0A183FA30-F1
#
_cell.length_a   1.000
_cell.length_b   1.000
_cell.length_c   1.000
_cell.angle_alpha   90.00
_cell.angle_beta   90.00
_cell.angle_gamma   90.00
#
_symmetry.space_group_name_H-M   'P 1'
#
loop_
_entity.id
_entity.type
_entity.pdbx_description
1 polymer ?
#
loop_
_entity_poly.entity_id
_entity_poly.type
_entity_poly.pdbx_seq_one_letter_code
_entity_poly.pdbx_strand_id
1 'polypeptide(L)'
;MVERPGFEHENVNQEERIAENQEHINRRVLSEYIRVINCPNPDRLPLKELVTFFLNNVVKYQNPKDNVPLIWPTTAGRNHELQCFRAKMSYGFWEYFTTDGRKRLMEYNRQNKSQIRVIRDQTLSLTDVENLSLYLRVKIRNYCTEKDLPTPEISVKNGYIIVGDILRNGKRYRSTELAVLLGWDYSDWHGAAISKLMSNTERKNMSVGEDDST
;
A
#
# COMPACT_ATOMS: atom_id res chain seq x y z
N MET A 1 8.49 28.98 -41.40
CA MET A 1 8.91 29.21 -40.00
C MET A 1 9.77 28.03 -39.60
N VAL A 2 10.91 28.27 -38.95
CA VAL A 2 11.76 27.17 -38.46
C VAL A 2 11.18 26.75 -37.13
N GLU A 3 10.70 25.51 -37.04
CA GLU A 3 10.17 25.01 -35.78
C GLU A 3 11.30 24.91 -34.74
N ARG A 4 11.09 25.51 -33.57
CA ARG A 4 12.04 25.55 -32.46
C ARG A 4 11.59 24.56 -31.39
N PRO A 5 12.37 23.49 -31.12
CA PRO A 5 12.08 22.55 -30.03
C PRO A 5 11.91 23.27 -28.69
N GLY A 6 10.86 22.95 -27.94
CA GLY A 6 10.50 23.64 -26.70
C GLY A 6 9.74 24.96 -26.87
N PHE A 7 9.57 25.46 -28.10
CA PHE A 7 8.74 26.63 -28.40
C PHE A 7 7.39 26.22 -29.01
N GLU A 8 7.39 25.33 -30.03
CA GLU A 8 6.16 24.82 -30.64
C GLU A 8 5.81 23.38 -30.24
N HIS A 9 6.80 22.57 -29.83
CA HIS A 9 6.62 21.19 -29.37
C HIS A 9 7.12 21.01 -27.95
N GLU A 10 6.35 20.31 -27.12
CA GLU A 10 6.74 19.98 -25.75
C GLU A 10 7.92 19.00 -25.74
N ASN A 11 9.01 19.38 -25.08
CA ASN A 11 10.18 18.49 -24.92
C ASN A 11 9.95 17.37 -23.88
N VAL A 12 8.88 17.48 -23.09
CA VAL A 12 8.53 16.56 -22.01
C VAL A 12 7.02 16.43 -21.98
N ASN A 13 6.51 15.23 -21.72
CA ASN A 13 5.08 15.02 -21.53
C ASN A 13 4.58 15.77 -20.28
N GLN A 14 3.93 16.91 -20.49
CA GLN A 14 3.48 17.79 -19.42
C GLN A 14 2.34 17.16 -18.60
N GLU A 15 1.46 16.39 -19.23
CA GLU A 15 0.35 15.69 -18.56
C GLU A 15 0.88 14.64 -17.56
N GLU A 16 1.87 13.86 -17.98
CA GLU A 16 2.52 12.84 -17.14
C GLU A 16 3.20 13.49 -15.91
N ARG A 17 3.88 14.62 -16.11
CA ARG A 17 4.51 15.38 -15.03
C ARG A 17 3.49 15.94 -14.04
N ILE A 18 2.34 16.44 -14.52
CA ILE A 18 1.25 16.91 -13.65
C ILE A 18 0.68 15.75 -12.85
N ALA A 19 0.42 14.61 -13.50
CA ALA A 19 -0.09 13.41 -12.85
C ALA A 19 0.84 12.89 -11.76
N GLU A 20 2.16 12.88 -12.01
CA GLU A 20 3.17 12.53 -11.01
C GLU A 20 3.18 13.46 -9.82
N ASN A 21 3.19 14.77 -10.07
CA ASN A 21 3.17 15.75 -9.00
C ASN A 21 1.90 15.60 -8.14
N GLN A 22 0.75 15.37 -8.78
CA GLN A 22 -0.50 15.11 -8.07
C GLN A 22 -0.44 13.82 -7.25
N GLU A 23 0.14 12.76 -7.79
CA GLU A 23 0.35 11.50 -7.06
C GLU A 23 1.28 11.70 -5.86
N HIS A 24 2.35 12.49 -5.99
CA HIS A 24 3.24 12.84 -4.88
C HIS A 24 2.50 13.61 -3.77
N ILE A 25 1.65 14.57 -4.15
CA ILE A 25 0.80 15.30 -3.20
C ILE A 25 -0.16 14.32 -2.50
N ASN A 26 -0.84 13.47 -3.26
CA ASN A 26 -1.79 12.49 -2.72
C ASN A 26 -1.12 11.54 -1.72
N ARG A 27 0.07 11.02 -2.04
CA ARG A 27 0.86 10.16 -1.13
C ARG A 27 1.19 10.87 0.18
N ARG A 28 1.60 12.13 0.10
CA ARG A 28 1.92 12.93 1.29
C ARG A 28 0.68 13.10 2.16
N VAL A 29 -0.44 13.50 1.57
CA VAL A 29 -1.71 13.69 2.30
C VAL A 29 -2.17 12.39 2.94
N LEU A 30 -2.27 11.30 2.16
CA LEU A 30 -2.79 10.02 2.65
C LEU A 30 -1.88 9.36 3.71
N SER A 31 -0.59 9.69 3.72
CA SER A 31 0.33 9.19 4.75
C SER A 31 -0.04 9.62 6.18
N GLU A 32 -0.78 10.72 6.31
CA GLU A 32 -1.30 11.27 7.56
C GLU A 32 -2.65 10.64 7.96
N TYR A 33 -3.24 9.80 7.12
CA TYR A 33 -4.54 9.17 7.37
C TYR A 33 -4.38 7.69 7.69
N ILE A 34 -5.22 7.23 8.62
CA ILE A 34 -5.38 5.81 8.92
C ILE A 34 -6.84 5.41 8.74
N ARG A 35 -7.02 4.13 8.49
CA ARG A 35 -8.30 3.43 8.50
C ARG A 35 -8.27 2.36 9.57
N VAL A 36 -9.21 2.47 10.51
CA VAL A 36 -9.49 1.43 11.49
C VAL A 36 -10.63 0.58 10.95
N ILE A 37 -10.41 -0.72 10.89
CA ILE A 37 -11.31 -1.70 10.29
C ILE A 37 -11.75 -2.68 11.37
N ASN A 38 -13.02 -3.12 11.30
CA ASN A 38 -13.62 -4.08 12.22
C ASN A 38 -13.61 -3.62 13.69
N CYS A 39 -13.78 -2.32 13.96
CA CYS A 39 -13.91 -1.84 15.33
C CYS A 39 -15.29 -2.22 15.89
N PRO A 40 -15.40 -2.94 17.02
CA PRO A 40 -16.68 -3.28 17.62
C PRO A 40 -17.47 -2.03 18.01
N ASN A 41 -18.72 -1.96 17.57
CA ASN A 41 -19.67 -0.91 17.90
C ASN A 41 -21.12 -1.46 17.97
N PRO A 42 -21.42 -2.40 18.88
CA PRO A 42 -22.77 -2.96 19.02
C PRO A 42 -23.79 -1.88 19.42
N ASP A 43 -23.39 -0.98 20.31
CA ASP A 43 -24.22 0.10 20.86
C ASP A 43 -24.41 1.29 19.90
N ARG A 44 -23.81 1.22 18.71
CA ARG A 44 -23.90 2.26 17.67
C ARG A 44 -23.46 3.63 18.18
N LEU A 45 -22.38 3.64 18.96
CA LEU A 45 -21.74 4.84 19.46
C LEU A 45 -21.50 5.85 18.32
N PRO A 46 -21.73 7.15 18.56
CA PRO A 46 -21.30 8.21 17.67
C PRO A 46 -19.82 8.08 17.33
N LEU A 47 -19.44 8.51 16.13
CA LEU A 47 -18.10 8.30 15.61
C LEU A 47 -16.99 8.87 16.52
N LYS A 48 -17.25 10.02 17.15
CA LYS A 48 -16.32 10.62 18.11
C LYS A 48 -16.09 9.71 19.32
N GLU A 49 -17.15 9.11 19.85
CA GLU A 49 -17.08 8.19 20.99
C GLU A 49 -16.41 6.88 20.60
N LEU A 50 -16.66 6.37 19.39
CA LEU A 50 -15.96 5.18 18.87
C LEU A 50 -14.45 5.42 18.76
N VAL A 51 -14.03 6.61 18.31
CA VAL A 51 -12.62 7.01 18.24
C VAL A 51 -12.02 7.09 19.66
N THR A 52 -12.73 7.68 20.61
CA THR A 52 -12.32 7.73 22.01
C THR A 52 -12.21 6.32 22.61
N PHE A 53 -13.17 5.44 22.32
CA PHE A 53 -13.15 4.05 22.72
C PHE A 53 -11.90 3.34 22.19
N PHE A 54 -11.62 3.50 20.89
CA PHE A 54 -10.43 2.94 20.26
C PHE A 54 -9.15 3.43 20.93
N LEU A 55 -9.01 4.74 21.14
CA LEU A 55 -7.82 5.34 21.76
C LEU A 55 -7.60 4.85 23.19
N ASN A 56 -8.65 4.82 24.01
CA ASN A 56 -8.52 4.57 25.44
C ASN A 56 -8.51 3.06 25.78
N ASN A 57 -9.32 2.27 25.09
CA ASN A 57 -9.55 0.86 25.45
C ASN A 57 -8.76 -0.11 24.56
N VAL A 58 -8.65 0.19 23.26
CA VAL A 58 -8.01 -0.71 22.30
C VAL A 58 -6.50 -0.48 22.24
N VAL A 59 -6.08 0.75 21.94
CA VAL A 59 -4.64 1.07 21.82
C VAL A 59 -4.04 1.69 23.07
N LYS A 60 -4.85 2.09 24.06
CA LYS A 60 -4.42 2.66 25.36
C LYS A 60 -3.42 3.83 25.20
N TYR A 61 -3.73 4.77 24.33
CA TYR A 61 -2.91 5.96 24.10
C TYR A 61 -3.01 6.95 25.27
N GLN A 62 -1.88 7.36 25.85
CA GLN A 62 -1.83 8.18 27.07
C GLN A 62 -0.83 9.35 26.98
N ASN A 63 -0.74 10.04 25.85
CA ASN A 63 0.13 11.21 25.73
C ASN A 63 -0.63 12.51 26.09
N PRO A 64 -0.32 13.15 27.24
CA PRO A 64 -1.00 14.38 27.65
C PRO A 64 -0.63 15.61 26.81
N LYS A 65 0.44 15.55 26.02
CA LYS A 65 0.84 16.64 25.10
C LYS A 65 0.08 16.58 23.77
N ASP A 66 -0.53 15.45 23.46
CA ASP A 66 -1.28 15.23 22.23
C ASP A 66 -2.76 15.09 22.55
N ASN A 67 -3.44 16.23 22.62
CA ASN A 67 -4.85 16.30 22.99
C ASN A 67 -5.79 15.81 21.87
N VAL A 68 -5.28 15.65 20.65
CA VAL A 68 -6.07 15.33 19.46
C VAL A 68 -5.34 14.31 18.56
N PRO A 69 -5.09 13.09 19.05
CA PRO A 69 -4.27 12.10 18.35
C PRO A 69 -4.91 11.61 17.05
N LEU A 70 -6.25 11.62 16.97
CA LEU A 70 -7.03 11.29 15.78
C LEU A 70 -8.08 12.37 15.54
N ILE A 71 -7.98 13.08 14.42
CA ILE A 71 -8.87 14.18 14.03
C ILE A 71 -9.63 13.88 12.75
N TRP A 72 -10.71 14.64 12.54
CA TRP A 72 -11.60 14.54 11.38
C TRP A 72 -12.04 13.11 11.08
N PRO A 73 -12.64 12.41 12.05
CA PRO A 73 -13.03 11.05 11.80
C PRO A 73 -14.18 11.01 10.79
N THR A 74 -14.08 10.12 9.81
CA THR A 74 -15.14 9.86 8.82
C THR A 74 -15.50 8.39 8.79
N THR A 75 -16.77 8.08 8.55
CA THR A 75 -17.20 6.67 8.41
C THR A 75 -16.60 6.07 7.15
N ALA A 76 -16.10 4.83 7.25
CA ALA A 76 -15.40 4.12 6.16
C ALA A 76 -16.07 2.78 5.80
N GLY A 77 -17.27 2.54 6.32
CA GLY A 77 -18.02 1.31 6.14
C GLY A 77 -18.57 0.78 7.46
N ARG A 78 -19.57 -0.08 7.37
CA ARG A 78 -20.19 -0.75 8.51
C ARG A 78 -20.58 -2.16 8.10
N ASN A 79 -20.40 -3.11 9.02
CA ASN A 79 -20.88 -4.47 8.86
C ASN A 79 -21.48 -4.95 10.18
N HIS A 80 -22.82 -5.02 10.26
CA HIS A 80 -23.55 -5.34 11.50
C HIS A 80 -23.09 -4.51 12.72
N GLU A 81 -22.43 -5.18 13.66
CA GLU A 81 -21.89 -4.63 14.92
C GLU A 81 -20.47 -4.08 14.77
N LEU A 82 -19.88 -4.15 13.59
CA LEU A 82 -18.55 -3.65 13.30
C LEU A 82 -18.63 -2.34 12.51
N GLN A 83 -17.83 -1.37 12.92
CA GLN A 83 -17.70 -0.11 12.22
C GLN A 83 -16.26 0.13 11.80
N CYS A 84 -16.13 0.66 10.58
CA CYS A 84 -14.86 1.12 10.03
C CYS A 84 -14.87 2.65 10.02
N PHE A 85 -13.74 3.24 10.36
CA PHE A 85 -13.57 4.69 10.27
C PHE A 85 -12.20 5.06 9.73
N ARG A 86 -12.10 6.25 9.15
CA ARG A 86 -10.84 6.91 8.84
C ARG A 86 -10.66 8.10 9.75
N ALA A 87 -9.41 8.42 10.06
CA ALA A 87 -9.06 9.64 10.77
C ALA A 87 -7.68 10.10 10.33
N LYS A 88 -7.46 11.41 10.35
CA LYS A 88 -6.12 11.98 10.26
C LYS A 88 -5.44 11.82 11.61
N MET A 89 -4.23 11.30 11.64
CA MET A 89 -3.48 11.08 12.87
C MET A 89 -2.46 12.18 13.13
N SER A 90 -2.15 12.41 14.40
CA SER A 90 -0.99 13.17 14.81
C SER A 90 0.29 12.35 14.59
N TYR A 91 1.43 13.05 14.53
CA TYR A 91 2.75 12.39 14.52
C TYR A 91 2.98 11.58 15.82
N GLY A 92 2.65 12.16 16.98
CA GLY A 92 2.83 11.53 18.28
C GLY A 92 2.00 10.26 18.47
N PHE A 93 0.80 10.20 17.90
CA PHE A 93 0.01 8.98 17.85
C PHE A 93 0.69 7.92 16.98
N TRP A 94 1.15 8.28 15.78
CA TRP A 94 1.74 7.31 14.87
C TRP A 94 3.01 6.68 15.43
N GLU A 95 3.90 7.49 16.00
CA GLU A 95 5.12 7.03 16.65
C GLU A 95 4.80 6.03 17.77
N TYR A 96 3.87 6.38 18.67
CA TYR A 96 3.37 5.46 19.69
C TYR A 96 2.78 4.18 19.10
N PHE A 97 1.96 4.29 18.05
CA PHE A 97 1.27 3.14 17.48
C PHE A 97 2.27 2.13 16.88
N THR A 98 3.32 2.61 16.23
CA THR A 98 4.36 1.74 15.66
C THR A 98 5.22 1.03 16.70
N THR A 99 5.33 1.57 17.91
CA THR A 99 6.21 1.05 18.97
C THR A 99 5.47 0.21 20.00
N ASP A 100 4.37 0.72 20.57
CA ASP A 100 3.57 0.06 21.61
C ASP A 100 2.12 -0.20 21.18
N GLY A 101 1.47 0.75 20.50
CA GLY A 101 0.04 0.66 20.21
C GLY A 101 -0.35 -0.56 19.37
N ARG A 102 0.51 -1.05 18.47
CA ARG A 102 0.31 -2.33 17.77
C ARG A 102 0.23 -3.53 18.72
N LYS A 103 1.07 -3.57 19.76
CA LYS A 103 1.05 -4.64 20.77
C LYS A 103 -0.25 -4.60 21.56
N ARG A 104 -0.67 -3.40 21.97
CA ARG A 104 -1.95 -3.18 22.67
C ARG A 104 -3.16 -3.60 21.84
N LEU A 105 -3.18 -3.23 20.56
CA LEU A 105 -4.20 -3.68 19.61
C LEU A 105 -4.27 -5.21 19.52
N MET A 106 -3.12 -5.89 19.41
CA MET A 106 -3.06 -7.36 19.34
C MET A 106 -3.53 -8.00 20.66
N GLU A 107 -3.14 -7.44 21.79
CA GLU A 107 -3.57 -7.89 23.12
C GLU A 107 -5.10 -7.76 23.26
N TYR A 108 -5.67 -6.61 22.89
CA TYR A 108 -7.11 -6.37 22.90
C TYR A 108 -7.84 -7.35 21.99
N ASN A 109 -7.36 -7.54 20.76
CA ASN A 109 -7.94 -8.50 19.81
C ASN A 109 -7.95 -9.93 20.38
N ARG A 110 -6.87 -10.35 21.03
CA ARG A 110 -6.76 -11.67 21.67
C ARG A 110 -7.74 -11.83 22.83
N GLN A 111 -7.84 -10.83 23.71
CA GLN A 111 -8.70 -10.87 24.89
C GLN A 111 -10.19 -10.85 24.53
N ASN A 112 -10.56 -10.03 23.54
CA ASN A 112 -11.96 -9.77 23.17
C ASN A 112 -12.41 -10.54 21.92
N LYS A 113 -11.63 -11.53 21.47
CA LYS A 113 -11.87 -12.32 20.23
C LYS A 113 -12.21 -11.42 19.03
N SER A 114 -11.56 -10.26 18.96
CA SER A 114 -11.80 -9.22 17.96
C SER A 114 -10.74 -9.27 16.85
N GLN A 115 -11.02 -8.65 15.71
CA GLN A 115 -10.13 -8.62 14.54
C GLN A 115 -9.93 -7.19 14.04
N ILE A 116 -9.70 -6.27 14.97
CA ILE A 116 -9.48 -4.85 14.67
C ILE A 116 -8.15 -4.72 13.93
N ARG A 117 -8.16 -3.99 12.81
CA ARG A 117 -6.96 -3.69 12.03
C ARG A 117 -6.81 -2.20 11.82
N VAL A 118 -5.56 -1.73 11.85
CA VAL A 118 -5.21 -0.35 11.51
C VAL A 118 -4.36 -0.38 10.25
N ILE A 119 -4.84 0.28 9.21
CA ILE A 119 -4.19 0.37 7.92
C ILE A 119 -3.92 1.85 7.65
N ARG A 120 -2.70 2.20 7.23
CA ARG A 120 -2.41 3.56 6.75
C ARG A 120 -3.00 3.71 5.35
N ASP A 121 -3.70 4.81 5.10
CA ASP A 121 -4.26 5.05 3.76
C ASP A 121 -3.12 5.20 2.73
N GLN A 122 -3.36 4.71 1.53
CA GLN A 122 -2.43 4.70 0.41
C GLN A 122 -3.18 5.09 -0.87
N THR A 123 -2.45 5.57 -1.86
CA THR A 123 -3.01 5.81 -3.20
C THR A 123 -3.33 4.49 -3.89
N LEU A 124 -4.28 4.50 -4.82
CA LEU A 124 -4.63 3.32 -5.62
C LEU A 124 -3.40 2.76 -6.35
N SER A 125 -2.53 3.63 -6.85
CA SER A 125 -1.26 3.23 -7.47
C SER A 125 -0.39 2.39 -6.53
N LEU A 126 -0.22 2.80 -5.27
CA LEU A 126 0.55 2.02 -4.29
C LEU A 126 -0.15 0.72 -3.91
N THR A 127 -1.46 0.76 -3.69
CA THR A 127 -2.26 -0.44 -3.38
C THR A 127 -2.18 -1.46 -4.52
N ASP A 128 -2.27 -1.02 -5.77
CA ASP A 128 -2.17 -1.91 -6.94
C ASP A 128 -0.78 -2.52 -7.10
N VAL A 129 0.29 -1.76 -6.78
CA VAL A 129 1.65 -2.33 -6.78
C VAL A 129 1.80 -3.40 -5.68
N GLU A 130 1.24 -3.19 -4.49
CA GLU A 130 1.25 -4.21 -3.43
C GLU A 130 0.41 -5.44 -3.79
N ASN A 131 -0.75 -5.23 -4.42
CA ASN A 131 -1.60 -6.30 -4.93
C ASN A 131 -0.91 -7.08 -6.05
N LEU A 132 -0.18 -6.40 -6.94
CA LEU A 132 0.65 -7.04 -7.96
C LEU A 132 1.71 -7.94 -7.33
N SER A 133 2.31 -7.53 -6.19
CA SER A 133 3.25 -8.39 -5.45
C SER A 133 2.61 -9.71 -5.02
N LEU A 134 1.38 -9.65 -4.50
CA LEU A 134 0.63 -10.82 -4.05
C LEU A 134 0.22 -11.71 -5.22
N TYR A 135 -0.27 -11.10 -6.30
CA TYR A 135 -0.64 -11.79 -7.52
C TYR A 135 0.54 -12.55 -8.13
N LEU A 136 1.71 -11.90 -8.29
CA LEU A 136 2.91 -12.54 -8.81
C LEU A 136 3.40 -13.68 -7.92
N ARG A 137 3.32 -13.53 -6.59
CA ARG A 137 3.66 -14.62 -5.65
C ARG A 137 2.82 -15.87 -5.89
N VAL A 138 1.51 -15.70 -6.07
CA VAL A 138 0.60 -16.83 -6.36
C VAL A 138 0.94 -17.42 -7.72
N LYS A 139 1.11 -16.59 -8.75
CA LYS A 139 1.41 -17.04 -10.11
C LYS A 139 2.75 -17.81 -10.20
N ILE A 140 3.80 -17.34 -9.51
CA ILE A 140 5.09 -18.04 -9.43
C ILE A 140 4.94 -19.41 -8.77
N ARG A 141 4.17 -19.50 -7.67
CA ARG A 141 3.93 -20.78 -6.99
C ARG A 141 3.20 -21.77 -7.89
N ASN A 142 2.13 -21.32 -8.54
CA ASN A 142 1.35 -22.15 -9.45
C ASN A 142 2.23 -22.65 -10.61
N TYR A 143 3.02 -21.75 -11.21
CA TYR A 143 3.96 -22.11 -12.27
C TYR A 143 4.97 -23.16 -11.81
N CYS A 144 5.56 -23.01 -10.62
CA CYS A 144 6.49 -24.01 -10.07
C CYS A 144 5.80 -25.35 -9.83
N THR A 145 4.57 -25.35 -9.30
CA THR A 145 3.79 -26.58 -9.07
C THR A 145 3.44 -27.27 -10.39
N GLU A 146 2.98 -26.54 -11.41
CA GLU A 146 2.62 -27.09 -12.73
C GLU A 146 3.81 -27.65 -13.51
N LYS A 147 5.02 -27.18 -13.22
CA LYS A 147 6.27 -27.58 -13.88
C LYS A 147 7.12 -28.52 -13.04
N ASP A 148 6.61 -29.00 -11.90
CA ASP A 148 7.35 -29.83 -10.93
C ASP A 148 8.71 -29.21 -10.52
N LEU A 149 8.76 -27.88 -10.44
CA LEU A 149 9.93 -27.14 -10.01
C LEU A 149 9.91 -26.91 -8.49
N PRO A 150 11.08 -26.88 -7.83
CA PRO A 150 11.17 -26.46 -6.44
C PRO A 150 10.54 -25.08 -6.26
N THR A 151 9.57 -24.98 -5.34
CA THR A 151 8.92 -23.69 -5.06
C THR A 151 9.87 -22.82 -4.24
N PRO A 152 10.29 -21.64 -4.74
CA PRO A 152 11.18 -20.77 -3.99
C PRO A 152 10.46 -20.16 -2.77
N GLU A 153 11.22 -19.73 -1.77
CA GLU A 153 10.67 -18.89 -0.73
C GLU A 153 10.42 -17.49 -1.31
N ILE A 154 9.17 -17.03 -1.18
CA ILE A 154 8.73 -15.74 -1.70
C ILE A 154 8.16 -14.93 -0.56
N SER A 155 8.82 -13.80 -0.30
CA SER A 155 8.37 -12.76 0.64
C SER A 155 7.98 -11.51 -0.14
N VAL A 156 6.91 -10.84 0.30
CA VAL A 156 6.40 -9.62 -0.32
C VAL A 156 6.33 -8.51 0.71
N LYS A 157 6.82 -7.32 0.35
CA LYS A 157 6.82 -6.16 1.25
C LYS A 157 6.84 -4.85 0.45
N ASN A 158 5.85 -3.99 0.71
CA ASN A 158 5.77 -2.62 0.17
C ASN A 158 5.96 -2.54 -1.36
N GLY A 159 5.34 -3.44 -2.13
CA GLY A 159 5.47 -3.45 -3.59
C GLY A 159 6.74 -4.12 -4.14
N TYR A 160 7.51 -4.79 -3.28
CA TYR A 160 8.68 -5.57 -3.65
C TYR A 160 8.48 -7.05 -3.37
N ILE A 161 9.07 -7.88 -4.21
CA ILE A 161 9.13 -9.34 -4.08
C ILE A 161 10.58 -9.73 -3.84
N ILE A 162 10.81 -10.51 -2.79
CA ILE A 162 12.10 -11.12 -2.48
C ILE A 162 11.97 -12.61 -2.78
N VAL A 163 12.78 -13.08 -3.72
CA VAL A 163 12.84 -14.48 -4.14
C VAL A 163 14.19 -15.04 -3.70
N GLY A 164 14.19 -16.06 -2.85
CA GLY A 164 15.42 -16.65 -2.34
C GLY A 164 15.20 -17.88 -1.47
N ASP A 165 16.30 -18.35 -0.89
CA ASP A 165 16.33 -19.41 0.12
C ASP A 165 16.87 -18.79 1.42
N ILE A 166 16.39 -19.22 2.60
CA ILE A 166 16.67 -18.62 3.93
C ILE A 166 18.18 -18.38 4.15
N LEU A 167 19.02 -19.17 3.49
CA LEU A 167 20.48 -19.21 3.64
C LEU A 167 21.27 -18.36 2.61
N ARG A 168 20.67 -17.88 1.52
CA ARG A 168 21.38 -17.17 0.44
C ARG A 168 20.60 -15.93 0.02
N ASN A 169 21.01 -14.76 0.56
CA ASN A 169 20.60 -13.40 0.17
C ASN A 169 19.62 -13.33 -1.01
N GLY A 170 18.31 -13.38 -0.71
CA GLY A 170 17.28 -13.37 -1.74
C GLY A 170 17.34 -12.11 -2.62
N LYS A 171 17.11 -12.28 -3.92
CA LYS A 171 17.06 -11.14 -4.85
C LYS A 171 15.74 -10.40 -4.66
N ARG A 172 15.84 -9.09 -4.52
CA ARG A 172 14.71 -8.18 -4.36
C ARG A 172 14.41 -7.51 -5.69
N TYR A 173 13.17 -7.65 -6.14
CA TYR A 173 12.66 -7.02 -7.36
C TYR A 173 11.48 -6.13 -7.01
N ARG A 174 11.32 -5.02 -7.74
CA ARG A 174 10.03 -4.32 -7.73
C ARG A 174 9.01 -5.19 -8.47
N SER A 175 7.74 -5.20 -8.05
CA SER A 175 6.75 -6.07 -8.69
C SER A 175 6.53 -5.79 -10.18
N THR A 176 6.60 -4.52 -10.58
CA THR A 176 6.52 -4.10 -11.98
C THR A 176 7.69 -4.61 -12.80
N GLU A 177 8.91 -4.46 -12.31
CA GLU A 177 10.13 -5.02 -12.90
C GLU A 177 10.05 -6.55 -13.03
N LEU A 178 9.67 -7.25 -11.96
CA LEU A 178 9.59 -8.72 -11.99
C LEU A 178 8.54 -9.22 -12.99
N ALA A 179 7.40 -8.53 -13.11
CA ALA A 179 6.38 -8.89 -14.09
C ALA A 179 6.96 -8.86 -15.53
N VAL A 180 7.76 -7.85 -15.84
CA VAL A 180 8.40 -7.74 -17.15
C VAL A 180 9.46 -8.83 -17.34
N LEU A 181 10.29 -9.10 -16.33
CA LEU A 181 11.30 -10.16 -16.40
C LEU A 181 10.70 -11.56 -16.58
N LEU A 182 9.52 -11.82 -16.03
CA LEU A 182 8.84 -13.11 -16.17
C LEU A 182 8.20 -13.28 -17.56
N GLY A 183 7.80 -12.18 -18.21
CA GLY A 183 7.26 -12.21 -19.58
C GLY A 183 6.00 -13.07 -19.73
N TRP A 184 5.19 -13.21 -18.68
CA TRP A 184 3.97 -14.01 -18.70
C TRP A 184 2.77 -13.26 -19.26
N ASP A 185 1.73 -14.00 -19.64
CA ASP A 185 0.41 -13.42 -19.84
C ASP A 185 -0.17 -12.95 -18.49
N TYR A 186 -0.74 -11.75 -18.47
CA TYR A 186 -1.35 -11.12 -17.30
C TYR A 186 -2.82 -10.76 -17.54
N SER A 187 -3.49 -11.41 -18.49
CA SER A 187 -4.91 -11.19 -18.80
C SER A 187 -5.86 -11.40 -17.60
N ASP A 188 -5.45 -12.20 -16.61
CA ASP A 188 -6.15 -12.46 -15.35
C ASP A 188 -5.86 -11.44 -14.24
N TRP A 189 -5.03 -10.43 -14.50
CA TRP A 189 -4.79 -9.31 -13.59
C TRP A 189 -5.93 -8.28 -13.66
N HIS A 190 -6.47 -7.90 -12.49
CA HIS A 190 -7.66 -7.04 -12.40
C HIS A 190 -7.37 -5.61 -11.87
N GLY A 191 -6.11 -5.26 -11.59
CA GLY A 191 -5.75 -3.91 -11.18
C GLY A 191 -5.35 -3.02 -12.36
N ALA A 192 -4.77 -1.84 -12.08
CA ALA A 192 -4.28 -0.98 -13.15
C ALA A 192 -3.23 -1.68 -14.03
N ALA A 193 -3.18 -1.29 -15.31
CA ALA A 193 -2.19 -1.82 -16.25
C ALA A 193 -0.77 -1.71 -15.66
N ILE A 194 0.02 -2.79 -15.74
CA ILE A 194 1.36 -2.86 -15.13
C ILE A 194 2.26 -1.71 -15.61
N SER A 195 2.16 -1.32 -16.88
CA SER A 195 2.87 -0.16 -17.45
C SER A 195 2.56 1.17 -16.76
N LYS A 196 1.33 1.35 -16.28
CA LYS A 196 0.91 2.54 -15.51
C LYS A 196 1.40 2.52 -14.06
N LEU A 197 1.77 1.35 -13.54
CA LEU A 197 2.32 1.18 -12.19
C LEU A 197 3.84 1.40 -12.12
N MET A 198 4.52 1.34 -13.26
CA MET A 198 5.97 1.55 -13.37
C MET A 198 6.37 3.00 -13.08
N SER A 199 7.58 3.21 -12.55
CA SER A 199 8.21 4.53 -12.54
C SER A 199 8.75 4.91 -13.91
N ASN A 200 9.02 6.21 -14.11
CA ASN A 200 9.68 6.70 -15.32
C ASN A 200 11.02 6.04 -15.57
N THR A 201 11.79 5.77 -14.51
CA THR A 201 13.07 5.05 -14.64
C THR A 201 12.85 3.64 -15.18
N GLU A 202 11.83 2.92 -14.70
CA GLU A 202 11.50 1.59 -15.23
C GLU A 202 11.03 1.66 -16.69
N ARG A 203 10.18 2.64 -17.04
CA ARG A 203 9.73 2.82 -18.43
C ARG A 203 10.89 3.13 -19.37
N LYS A 204 11.78 4.04 -18.96
CA LYS A 204 12.98 4.41 -19.74
C LYS A 204 13.95 3.25 -19.90
N ASN A 205 14.18 2.47 -18.85
CA ASN A 205 15.07 1.31 -18.94
C ASN A 205 14.51 0.23 -19.87
N MET A 206 13.18 0.11 -19.99
CA MET A 206 12.54 -0.82 -20.93
C MET A 206 12.57 -0.31 -22.37
N SER A 207 12.32 0.99 -22.59
CA SER A 207 12.40 1.57 -23.94
C SER A 207 13.83 1.52 -24.52
N VAL A 208 14.85 1.62 -23.67
CA VAL A 208 16.26 1.52 -24.09
C VAL A 208 16.68 0.05 -24.35
N GLY A 209 16.07 -0.93 -23.69
CA GLY A 209 16.37 -2.34 -23.90
C GLY A 209 15.80 -2.93 -25.21
N GLU A 210 14.80 -2.30 -25.81
CA GLU A 210 14.25 -2.68 -27.12
C GLU A 210 15.21 -2.29 -28.27
N ASP A 211 15.97 -1.20 -28.14
CA ASP A 211 16.88 -0.71 -29.19
C ASP A 211 18.17 -1.53 -29.34
N ASP A 212 18.64 -2.21 -28.28
CA ASP A 212 19.84 -3.06 -28.32
C ASP A 212 19.58 -4.49 -28.86
N SER A 213 18.33 -4.80 -29.24
CA SER A 213 17.92 -6.12 -29.75
C SER A 213 17.66 -6.16 -31.25
N THR A 214 18.08 -5.14 -32.02
CA THR A 214 17.88 -5.04 -33.48
C THR A 214 19.18 -5.12 -34.26
#